data_AF-A0A315A1M9-F1
#
_entry.id   AF-A0A315A1M9-F1
#
_cell.length_a   1.000
_cell.length_b   1.000
_cell.length_c   1.000
_cell.angle_alpha   90.00
_cell.angle_beta   90.00
_cell.angle_gamma   90.00
#
_symmetry.space_group_name_H-M   'P 1'
#
loop_
_entity.id
_entity.type
_entity.pdbx_description
1 polymer ?
#
loop_
_entity_poly.entity_id
_entity_poly.type
_entity_poly.pdbx_seq_one_letter_code
_entity_poly.pdbx_strand_id
1 'polypeptide(L)'
;MTDNINRLKDKDNPTETEKKHIPVIEGPSMMTAGGTYEVTVSVGIEPHVMEEGHYIEWIDLYLADQKIGRVELGPSAEKAEATFNVTPHEELIGAKEFEVCHIRGVNVCGDCGLTSVITDFKAIESCNVHGLWESSMEVEVMSSKQKPGKKCSWKA
;
A
#
# COMPACT_ATOMS: atom_id res chain seq x y z
N MET A 1 4.28 17.63 5.97
CA MET A 1 3.39 17.74 7.15
C MET A 1 3.01 16.31 7.55
N THR A 2 3.91 15.58 8.21
CA THR A 2 3.73 14.16 8.57
C THR A 2 4.42 13.81 9.89
N ASP A 3 4.67 14.81 10.74
CA ASP A 3 5.53 14.63 11.92
C ASP A 3 4.83 13.98 13.13
N ASN A 4 3.52 13.71 13.06
CA ASN A 4 2.72 13.15 14.15
C ASN A 4 1.87 11.93 13.71
N ILE A 5 2.47 10.95 13.01
CA ILE A 5 1.80 9.68 12.69
C ILE A 5 2.45 8.56 13.48
N ASN A 6 1.64 7.80 14.21
CA ASN A 6 2.07 6.64 14.98
C ASN A 6 2.35 5.45 14.05
N ARG A 7 3.41 4.71 14.38
CA ARG A 7 3.84 3.50 13.66
C ARG A 7 4.25 2.45 14.67
N LEU A 8 4.15 1.19 14.25
CA LEU A 8 4.58 0.06 15.07
C LEU A 8 6.08 0.18 15.35
N LYS A 9 6.46 0.24 16.64
CA LYS A 9 7.85 0.42 17.04
C LYS A 9 8.62 -0.90 17.11
N ASP A 10 7.97 -1.93 17.62
CA ASP A 10 8.53 -3.27 17.77
C ASP A 10 7.51 -4.30 17.27
N LYS A 11 7.91 -5.05 16.24
CA LYS A 11 7.04 -6.06 15.62
C LYS A 11 6.84 -7.29 16.51
N ASP A 12 7.82 -7.62 17.34
CA ASP A 12 7.79 -8.83 18.15
C ASP A 12 7.06 -8.61 19.49
N ASN A 13 6.93 -7.35 19.91
CA ASN A 13 6.28 -6.98 21.16
C ASN A 13 5.46 -5.67 21.05
N PRO A 14 4.33 -5.68 20.30
CA PRO A 14 3.45 -4.53 20.18
C PRO A 14 2.75 -4.20 21.50
N THR A 15 2.64 -2.90 21.81
CA THR A 15 1.82 -2.41 22.92
C THR A 15 0.33 -2.63 22.65
N GLU A 16 -0.49 -2.63 23.71
CA GLU A 16 -1.95 -2.77 23.59
C GLU A 16 -2.60 -1.70 22.70
N THR A 17 -2.06 -0.48 22.71
CA THR A 17 -2.52 0.58 21.81
C THR A 17 -2.14 0.28 20.37
N GLU A 18 -0.89 -0.12 20.10
CA GLU A 18 -0.43 -0.50 18.76
C GLU A 18 -1.26 -1.66 18.17
N LYS A 19 -1.53 -2.70 18.97
CA LYS A 19 -2.34 -3.84 18.53
C LYS A 19 -3.73 -3.46 18.03
N LYS A 20 -4.31 -2.36 18.55
CA LYS A 20 -5.68 -1.95 18.22
C LYS A 20 -5.77 -0.86 17.16
N HIS A 21 -4.67 -0.19 16.83
CA HIS A 21 -4.70 0.97 15.93
C HIS A 21 -3.81 0.82 14.69
N ILE A 22 -2.86 -0.12 14.70
CA ILE A 22 -2.07 -0.38 13.49
C ILE A 22 -3.00 -0.91 12.40
N PRO A 23 -3.10 -0.22 11.24
CA PRO A 23 -3.87 -0.74 10.12
C PRO A 23 -3.27 -2.06 9.63
N VAL A 24 -4.12 -3.00 9.28
CA VAL A 24 -3.77 -4.30 8.71
C VAL A 24 -4.27 -4.29 7.27
N ILE A 25 -3.34 -4.43 6.32
CA ILE A 25 -3.62 -4.42 4.89
C ILE A 25 -3.67 -5.87 4.42
N GLU A 26 -4.80 -6.27 3.84
CA GLU A 26 -5.02 -7.57 3.23
C GLU A 26 -5.26 -7.38 1.73
N GLY A 27 -4.34 -7.89 0.91
CA GLY A 27 -4.39 -7.75 -0.54
C GLY A 27 -3.37 -8.66 -1.24
N PRO A 28 -3.33 -8.66 -2.57
CA PRO A 28 -2.37 -9.45 -3.32
C PRO A 28 -0.94 -8.92 -3.11
N SER A 29 0.03 -9.83 -2.97
CA SER A 29 1.46 -9.49 -2.96
C SER A 29 2.02 -9.18 -4.35
N MET A 30 1.25 -9.48 -5.41
CA MET A 30 1.61 -9.21 -6.80
C MET A 30 0.38 -8.83 -7.62
N MET A 31 0.48 -7.76 -8.41
CA MET A 31 -0.56 -7.26 -9.30
C MET A 31 -0.02 -7.02 -10.70
N THR A 32 -0.90 -7.01 -11.70
CA THR A 32 -0.57 -6.64 -13.08
C THR A 32 -1.22 -5.30 -13.40
N ALA A 33 -0.46 -4.39 -14.02
CA ALA A 33 -0.96 -3.11 -14.47
C ALA A 33 -2.22 -3.26 -15.34
N GLY A 34 -3.23 -2.41 -15.08
CA GLY A 34 -4.53 -2.46 -15.73
C GLY A 34 -5.50 -3.52 -15.20
N GLY A 35 -5.07 -4.43 -14.32
CA GLY A 35 -5.96 -5.31 -13.58
C GLY A 35 -6.68 -4.58 -12.43
N THR A 36 -7.80 -5.13 -11.96
CA THR A 36 -8.51 -4.62 -10.76
C THR A 36 -8.37 -5.63 -9.64
N TYR A 37 -7.96 -5.15 -8.47
CA TYR A 37 -7.68 -5.94 -7.30
C TYR A 37 -8.41 -5.37 -6.10
N GLU A 38 -8.93 -6.25 -5.26
CA GLU A 38 -9.54 -5.86 -3.99
C GLU A 38 -8.45 -5.82 -2.90
N VAL A 39 -8.45 -4.73 -2.14
CA VAL A 39 -7.58 -4.54 -0.97
C VAL A 39 -8.43 -4.11 0.20
N THR A 40 -8.39 -4.86 1.28
CA THR A 40 -9.11 -4.57 2.52
C THR A 40 -8.14 -4.06 3.57
N VAL A 41 -8.55 -3.00 4.27
CA VAL A 41 -7.81 -2.43 5.38
C VAL A 41 -8.67 -2.51 6.63
N SER A 42 -8.19 -3.21 7.64
CA SER A 42 -8.83 -3.34 8.96
C SER A 42 -7.99 -2.62 10.01
N VAL A 43 -8.60 -1.95 10.98
CA VAL A 43 -7.86 -1.24 12.04
C VAL A 43 -7.67 -2.15 13.26
N GLY A 44 -6.40 -2.42 13.56
CA GLY A 44 -5.97 -3.26 14.65
C GLY A 44 -5.77 -4.73 14.26
N ILE A 45 -4.69 -5.32 14.77
CA ILE A 45 -4.48 -6.77 14.87
C ILE A 45 -5.57 -7.37 15.76
N GLU A 46 -5.86 -6.67 16.85
CA GLU A 46 -7.07 -6.85 17.65
C GLU A 46 -8.07 -5.78 17.22
N PRO A 47 -9.32 -6.15 16.87
CA PRO A 47 -10.28 -5.20 16.34
C PRO A 47 -10.46 -3.96 17.22
N HIS A 48 -10.35 -2.79 16.59
CA HIS A 48 -10.70 -1.52 17.22
C HIS A 48 -12.21 -1.45 17.54
N VAL A 49 -12.57 -0.61 18.52
CA VAL A 49 -13.97 -0.41 18.94
C VAL A 49 -14.61 0.74 18.18
N MET A 50 -15.87 0.59 17.78
CA MET A 50 -16.61 1.65 17.08
C MET A 50 -17.73 2.17 17.98
N GLU A 51 -17.38 2.98 18.97
CA GLU A 51 -18.32 3.54 19.96
C GLU A 51 -18.37 5.07 19.87
N GLU A 52 -19.46 5.71 20.30
CA GLU A 52 -19.66 7.17 20.23
C GLU A 52 -18.46 8.00 20.78
N GLY A 53 -17.81 7.50 21.83
CA GLY A 53 -16.66 8.17 22.46
C GLY A 53 -15.29 7.79 21.88
N HIS A 54 -15.19 6.68 21.15
CA HIS A 54 -13.94 6.12 20.65
C HIS A 54 -14.20 5.31 19.39
N TYR A 55 -13.81 5.85 18.24
CA TYR A 55 -14.05 5.25 16.93
C TYR A 55 -12.99 5.70 15.92
N ILE A 56 -12.94 4.99 14.79
CA ILE A 56 -12.13 5.37 13.63
C ILE A 56 -12.95 6.33 12.76
N GLU A 57 -12.40 7.50 12.48
CA GLU A 57 -13.01 8.54 11.68
C GLU A 57 -12.88 8.24 10.19
N TRP A 58 -11.73 7.74 9.74
CA TRP A 58 -11.50 7.40 8.35
C TRP A 58 -10.30 6.48 8.16
N ILE A 59 -10.26 5.85 6.98
CA ILE A 59 -9.13 5.05 6.49
C ILE A 59 -8.76 5.55 5.08
N ASP A 60 -7.49 5.88 4.88
CA ASP A 60 -6.88 6.16 3.59
C ASP A 60 -6.04 4.97 3.13
N LEU A 61 -6.10 4.66 1.83
CA LEU A 61 -5.19 3.73 1.17
C LEU A 61 -4.41 4.46 0.07
N TYR A 62 -3.12 4.16 0.00
CA TYR A 62 -2.18 4.64 -1.01
C TYR A 62 -1.46 3.44 -1.66
N LEU A 63 -1.08 3.58 -2.93
CA LEU A 63 -0.18 2.70 -3.66
C LEU A 63 0.96 3.55 -4.22
N ALA A 64 2.21 3.24 -3.87
CA ALA A 64 3.38 4.02 -4.31
C ALA A 64 3.23 5.54 -4.06
N ASP A 65 2.78 5.90 -2.85
CA ASP A 65 2.42 7.28 -2.43
C ASP A 65 1.27 7.95 -3.20
N GLN A 66 0.68 7.30 -4.21
CA GLN A 66 -0.53 7.76 -4.87
C GLN A 66 -1.77 7.37 -4.05
N LYS A 67 -2.61 8.35 -3.69
CA LYS A 67 -3.86 8.09 -2.97
C LYS A 67 -4.83 7.31 -3.86
N ILE A 68 -5.24 6.13 -3.38
CA ILE A 68 -6.30 5.31 -3.99
C ILE A 68 -7.66 5.87 -3.58
N GLY A 69 -7.85 6.13 -2.29
CA GLY A 69 -9.12 6.62 -1.78
C GLY A 69 -9.11 6.88 -0.28
N ARG A 70 -10.26 7.38 0.19
CA ARG A 70 -10.62 7.52 1.60
C ARG A 70 -11.99 6.89 1.82
N VAL A 71 -12.13 6.14 2.90
CA VAL A 71 -13.43 5.74 3.44
C VAL A 71 -13.62 6.45 4.77
N GLU A 72 -14.66 7.28 4.86
CA GLU A 72 -15.10 7.87 6.12
C GLU A 72 -15.88 6.81 6.91
N LEU A 73 -15.57 6.71 8.19
CA LEU A 73 -16.21 5.82 9.15
C LEU A 73 -16.82 6.67 10.28
N GLY A 74 -17.52 6.01 11.19
CA GLY A 74 -18.15 6.67 12.31
C GLY A 74 -18.61 5.66 13.35
N PRO A 75 -19.07 6.13 14.52
CA PRO A 75 -19.41 5.26 15.64
C PRO A 75 -20.55 4.27 15.35
N SER A 76 -21.31 4.46 14.27
CA SER A 76 -22.35 3.54 13.83
C SER A 76 -21.85 2.39 12.94
N ALA A 77 -20.57 2.39 12.55
CA ALA A 77 -20.01 1.33 11.73
C ALA A 77 -19.85 0.05 12.55
N GLU A 78 -20.21 -1.10 11.96
CA GLU A 78 -20.08 -2.39 12.65
C GLU A 78 -18.62 -2.78 12.90
N LYS A 79 -17.71 -2.36 12.01
CA LYS A 79 -16.28 -2.65 12.07
C LYS A 79 -15.46 -1.45 11.57
N ALA A 80 -14.25 -1.34 12.09
CA ALA A 80 -13.24 -0.41 11.59
C ALA A 80 -12.52 -1.00 10.37
N GLU A 81 -13.24 -1.13 9.26
CA GLU A 81 -12.75 -1.81 8.05
C GLU A 81 -13.18 -1.05 6.79
N ALA A 82 -12.33 -1.06 5.76
CA ALA A 82 -12.60 -0.46 4.46
C ALA A 82 -12.02 -1.31 3.32
N THR A 83 -12.80 -1.50 2.26
CA THR A 83 -12.38 -2.22 1.05
C THR A 83 -12.24 -1.27 -0.13
N PHE A 84 -11.14 -1.41 -0.87
CA PHE A 84 -10.78 -0.57 -2.00
C PHE A 84 -10.58 -1.42 -3.25
N ASN A 85 -11.05 -0.90 -4.39
CA ASN A 85 -10.69 -1.43 -5.70
C ASN A 85 -9.47 -0.67 -6.22
N VAL A 86 -8.36 -1.39 -6.40
CA VAL A 86 -7.08 -0.86 -6.84
C VAL A 86 -6.82 -1.28 -8.29
N THR A 87 -6.49 -0.31 -9.13
CA THR A 87 -6.03 -0.55 -10.49
C THR A 87 -4.64 0.06 -10.67
N PRO A 88 -3.55 -0.72 -10.60
CA PRO A 88 -2.21 -0.21 -10.84
C PRO A 88 -2.02 0.22 -12.29
N HIS A 89 -1.27 1.29 -12.52
CA HIS A 89 -1.00 1.84 -13.86
C HIS A 89 0.44 1.55 -14.30
N GLU A 90 0.66 1.44 -15.62
CA GLU A 90 2.00 1.26 -16.22
C GLU A 90 2.98 2.38 -15.84
N GLU A 91 2.46 3.56 -15.51
CA GLU A 91 3.25 4.71 -15.07
C GLU A 91 4.06 4.45 -13.81
N LEU A 92 3.60 3.55 -12.92
CA LEU A 92 4.36 3.15 -11.72
C LEU A 92 5.70 2.51 -12.10
N ILE A 93 5.67 1.65 -13.12
CA ILE A 93 6.85 0.93 -13.61
C ILE A 93 7.76 1.91 -14.35
N GLY A 94 7.17 2.76 -15.21
CA GLY A 94 7.91 3.79 -15.93
C GLY A 94 8.59 4.81 -15.02
N ALA A 95 7.91 5.27 -13.96
CA ALA A 95 8.47 6.19 -12.98
C ALA A 95 9.70 5.58 -12.28
N LYS A 96 9.60 4.30 -11.87
CA LYS A 96 10.76 3.62 -11.27
C LYS A 96 11.90 3.44 -12.24
N GLU A 97 11.60 3.13 -13.50
CA GLU A 97 12.60 3.01 -14.56
C GLU A 97 13.40 4.32 -14.72
N PHE A 98 12.71 5.48 -14.71
CA PHE A 98 13.38 6.78 -14.76
C PHE A 98 14.28 7.03 -13.55
N GLU A 99 13.83 6.66 -12.34
CA GLU A 99 14.59 6.84 -11.10
C GLU A 99 15.89 6.02 -11.10
N VAL A 100 15.85 4.77 -11.57
CA VAL A 100 16.99 3.85 -11.52
C VAL A 100 17.88 3.90 -12.77
N CYS A 101 17.50 4.67 -13.80
CA CYS A 101 18.28 4.79 -15.02
C CYS A 101 19.53 5.66 -14.81
N HIS A 102 20.70 5.01 -14.80
CA HIS A 102 21.99 5.69 -14.60
C HIS A 102 22.65 6.14 -15.91
N ILE A 103 21.97 6.05 -17.05
CA ILE A 103 22.51 6.50 -18.33
C ILE A 103 22.46 8.03 -18.34
N ARG A 104 23.63 8.66 -18.23
CA ARG A 104 23.80 10.12 -18.32
C ARG A 104 23.61 10.58 -19.77
N GLY A 105 22.37 10.77 -20.16
CA GLY A 105 21.99 11.29 -21.47
C GLY A 105 20.50 11.10 -21.66
N VAL A 106 19.74 12.19 -21.76
CA VAL A 106 18.29 12.16 -22.00
C VAL A 106 18.07 11.57 -23.39
N ASN A 107 17.90 10.25 -23.46
CA ASN A 107 17.37 9.48 -24.58
C ASN A 107 17.02 8.08 -24.06
N VAL A 108 15.73 7.86 -23.85
CA VAL A 108 15.08 6.61 -23.44
C VAL A 108 15.57 5.46 -24.32
N CYS A 109 16.42 4.57 -23.79
CA CYS A 109 16.84 3.37 -24.52
C CYS A 109 15.64 2.43 -24.65
N GLY A 110 14.97 2.40 -25.81
CA GLY A 110 13.81 1.51 -26.04
C GLY A 110 14.07 0.00 -25.90
N ASP A 111 15.31 -0.40 -25.65
CA ASP A 111 15.72 -1.80 -25.43
C ASP A 111 15.80 -2.17 -23.94
N CYS A 112 16.04 -1.19 -23.07
CA CYS A 112 16.02 -1.33 -21.62
C CYS A 112 14.58 -1.12 -21.12
N GLY A 113 14.22 -1.64 -19.94
CA GLY A 113 12.91 -1.37 -19.36
C GLY A 113 12.52 -2.38 -18.29
N LEU A 114 12.06 -1.85 -17.16
CA LEU A 114 11.57 -2.68 -16.07
C LEU A 114 10.27 -3.38 -16.51
N THR A 115 10.12 -4.65 -16.12
CA THR A 115 8.88 -5.40 -16.35
C THR A 115 8.03 -5.50 -15.09
N SER A 116 8.59 -5.09 -13.95
CA SER A 116 7.89 -4.97 -12.68
C SER A 116 8.58 -3.96 -11.78
N VAL A 117 7.84 -3.48 -10.78
CA VAL A 117 8.35 -2.63 -9.69
C VAL A 117 7.87 -3.19 -8.36
N ILE A 118 8.78 -3.27 -7.39
CA ILE A 118 8.43 -3.51 -5.99
C ILE A 118 8.13 -2.14 -5.36
N THR A 119 6.94 -2.00 -4.80
CA THR A 119 6.44 -0.79 -4.14
C THR A 119 5.63 -1.20 -2.91
N ASP A 120 4.95 -0.26 -2.26
CA ASP A 120 4.11 -0.52 -1.11
C ASP A 120 2.66 -0.05 -1.30
N PHE A 121 1.75 -0.80 -0.67
CA PHE A 121 0.53 -0.23 -0.12
C PHE A 121 0.86 0.47 1.19
N LYS A 122 0.24 1.62 1.41
CA LYS A 122 0.32 2.37 2.66
C LYS A 122 -1.09 2.71 3.11
N ALA A 123 -1.41 2.32 4.34
CA ALA A 123 -2.69 2.61 4.96
C ALA A 123 -2.48 3.61 6.10
N ILE A 124 -3.35 4.61 6.17
CA ILE A 124 -3.38 5.58 7.26
C ILE A 124 -4.80 5.62 7.80
N GLU A 125 -4.95 5.55 9.12
CA GLU A 125 -6.24 5.71 9.79
C GLU A 125 -6.19 6.91 10.75
N SER A 126 -7.37 7.45 11.09
CA SER A 126 -7.55 8.43 12.16
C SER A 126 -8.50 7.92 13.21
N CYS A 127 -7.98 7.77 14.43
CA CYS A 127 -8.76 7.54 15.62
C CYS A 127 -9.05 8.89 16.30
N ASN A 128 -10.33 9.12 16.62
CA ASN A 128 -10.78 10.40 17.19
C ASN A 128 -10.07 10.79 18.52
N VAL A 129 -9.54 9.82 19.28
CA VAL A 129 -8.83 10.05 20.55
C VAL A 129 -7.34 9.67 20.55
N HIS A 130 -6.90 8.81 19.63
CA HIS A 130 -5.50 8.36 19.54
C HIS A 130 -4.74 8.90 18.32
N GLY A 131 -5.39 9.73 17.51
CA GLY A 131 -4.77 10.39 16.37
C GLY A 131 -4.49 9.44 15.20
N LEU A 132 -3.41 9.71 14.47
CA LEU A 132 -3.12 9.04 13.21
C LEU A 132 -2.21 7.81 13.40
N TRP A 133 -2.52 6.75 12.67
CA TRP A 133 -1.70 5.53 12.63
C TRP A 133 -1.46 5.07 11.20
N GLU A 134 -0.29 4.49 10.97
CA GLU A 134 0.14 4.06 9.65
C GLU A 134 0.77 2.67 9.68
N SER A 135 0.51 1.91 8.60
CA SER A 135 1.26 0.72 8.25
C SER A 135 1.47 0.64 6.74
N SER A 136 2.37 -0.26 6.33
CA SER A 136 2.68 -0.50 4.94
C SER A 136 2.85 -1.99 4.65
N MET A 137 2.45 -2.41 3.45
CA MET A 137 2.62 -3.76 2.92
C MET A 137 3.30 -3.69 1.57
N GLU A 138 4.39 -4.43 1.38
CA GLU A 138 5.09 -4.51 0.10
C GLU A 138 4.23 -5.27 -0.94
N VAL A 139 4.27 -4.80 -2.19
CA VAL A 139 3.57 -5.38 -3.33
C VAL A 139 4.40 -5.20 -4.61
N GLU A 140 4.42 -6.23 -5.45
CA GLU A 140 5.02 -6.17 -6.78
C GLU A 140 3.96 -5.81 -7.83
N VAL A 141 4.24 -4.80 -8.66
CA VAL A 141 3.39 -4.43 -9.81
C VAL A 141 4.10 -4.80 -11.10
N MET A 142 3.54 -5.75 -11.85
CA MET A 142 4.01 -6.22 -13.15
C MET A 142 3.41 -5.43 -14.31
N SER A 143 4.17 -5.23 -15.38
CA SER A 143 3.67 -4.65 -16.61
C SER A 143 2.71 -5.62 -17.30
N SER A 144 1.63 -5.09 -17.88
CA SER A 144 0.77 -5.85 -18.79
C SER A 144 1.47 -6.16 -20.13
N LYS A 145 2.52 -5.40 -20.46
CA LYS A 145 3.27 -5.53 -21.70
C LYS A 145 4.32 -6.64 -21.57
N GLN A 146 3.91 -7.86 -21.88
CA GLN A 146 4.85 -8.99 -21.92
C GLN A 146 5.77 -8.89 -23.14
N LYS A 147 7.09 -8.89 -22.92
CA LYS A 147 8.09 -9.13 -23.98
C LYS A 147 8.21 -10.65 -24.21
N PRO A 148 8.61 -11.13 -25.41
CA PRO A 148 8.85 -12.55 -25.65
C PRO A 148 9.83 -13.10 -24.61
N GLY A 149 9.42 -14.13 -23.86
CA GLY A 149 10.24 -14.74 -22.83
C GLY A 149 11.57 -15.23 -23.41
N LYS A 150 12.69 -14.92 -22.74
CA LYS A 150 14.00 -15.51 -23.07
C LYS A 150 14.13 -16.83 -22.33
N LYS A 151 14.66 -17.87 -22.98
CA LYS A 151 15.00 -19.11 -22.29
C LYS A 151 16.01 -18.79 -21.18
N CYS A 152 15.66 -19.11 -19.93
CA CYS A 152 16.58 -19.01 -18.81
C CYS A 152 17.78 -19.93 -19.08
N SER A 153 18.97 -19.35 -19.20
CA SER A 153 20.22 -20.10 -19.26
C SER A 153 20.93 -19.98 -17.93
N TRP A 154 20.80 -21.00 -17.10
CA TRP A 154 21.61 -21.14 -15.90
C TRP A 154 22.90 -21.85 -16.31
N LYS A 155 24.04 -21.18 -16.19
CA LYS A 155 25.33 -21.88 -16.17
C LYS A 155 25.47 -22.40 -14.74
N ALA A 156 25.45 -23.73 -14.59
CA ALA A 156 25.84 -24.40 -13.35
C ALA A 156 27.32 -24.13 -13.04
#